data_AF-A0A966YK35-F1
#
_entry.id   AF-A0A966YK35-F1
#
_cell.length_a   1.000
_cell.length_b   1.000
_cell.length_c   1.000
_cell.angle_alpha   90.00
_cell.angle_beta   90.00
_cell.angle_gamma   90.00
#
_symmetry.space_group_name_H-M   'P 1'
#
loop_
_entity.id
_entity.type
_entity.pdbx_description
1 polymer ?
#
loop_
_entity_poly.entity_id
_entity_poly.type
_entity_poly.pdbx_seq_one_letter_code
_entity_poly.pdbx_strand_id
1 'polypeptide(L)' 'MNDDHNTFEGVATILSQFVPGVDYAKGMSFANAIHSKGQATVWRGDHERAELVWEQLKGAGLTMAPLADG' A
#
# COMPACT_ATOMS: atom_id res chain seq x y z
N MET A 1 11.24 18.82 1.26
CA MET A 1 10.43 18.80 0.03
C MET A 1 10.22 17.33 -0.26
N ASN A 2 9.07 16.84 0.16
CA ASN A 2 8.89 15.47 0.62
C ASN A 2 8.23 14.65 -0.48
N ASP A 3 9.00 13.75 -1.10
CA ASP A 3 8.59 12.49 -1.73
C ASP A 3 7.10 12.30 -2.09
N ASP A 4 6.61 13.07 -3.09
CA ASP A 4 5.35 12.79 -3.81
C ASP A 4 5.59 11.83 -5.01
N HIS A 5 6.58 10.94 -4.91
CA HIS A 5 6.88 9.95 -5.96
C HIS A 5 6.19 8.59 -5.77
N ASN A 6 5.27 8.48 -4.81
CA ASN A 6 4.29 7.39 -4.81
C ASN A 6 3.12 7.75 -5.71
N THR A 7 3.36 7.80 -7.02
CA THR A 7 2.28 7.90 -8.00
C THR A 7 1.31 6.73 -7.81
N PHE A 8 0.03 6.93 -8.17
CA PHE A 8 -0.99 5.88 -8.06
C PHE A 8 -0.56 4.58 -8.73
N GLU A 9 0.21 4.69 -9.81
CA GLU A 9 0.79 3.57 -10.54
C GLU A 9 1.89 2.84 -9.75
N GLY A 10 2.75 3.57 -9.03
CA GLY A 10 3.75 2.98 -8.15
C GLY A 10 3.10 2.18 -7.02
N VAL A 11 2.10 2.77 -6.36
CA VAL A 11 1.30 2.09 -5.33
C VAL A 11 0.60 0.86 -5.90
N ALA A 12 -0.03 0.96 -7.08
CA ALA A 12 -0.73 -0.15 -7.71
C ALA A 12 0.22 -1.30 -8.09
N THR A 13 1.39 -0.98 -8.64
CA THR A 13 2.41 -1.94 -9.04
C THR A 13 2.91 -2.71 -7.83
N ILE A 14 3.28 -1.98 -6.79
CA ILE A 14 3.84 -2.54 -5.58
C ILE A 14 2.80 -3.37 -4.83
N LEU A 15 1.56 -2.88 -4.69
CA LEU A 15 0.47 -3.69 -4.13
C LEU A 15 0.27 -4.98 -4.92
N SER A 16 0.35 -4.94 -6.25
CA SER A 16 0.21 -6.17 -7.04
C SER A 16 1.37 -7.16 -6.91
N GLN A 17 2.56 -6.69 -6.53
CA GLN A 17 3.73 -7.53 -6.31
C GLN A 17 3.76 -8.16 -4.92
N PHE A 18 3.32 -7.43 -3.90
CA PHE A 18 3.42 -7.87 -2.51
C PHE A 18 2.13 -8.42 -1.92
N VAL A 19 0.96 -8.07 -2.48
CA VAL A 19 -0.35 -8.52 -2.01
C VAL A 19 -0.90 -9.62 -2.93
N PRO A 20 -0.82 -10.91 -2.55
CA PRO A 20 -1.48 -11.98 -3.29
C PRO A 20 -2.99 -11.73 -3.41
N GLY A 21 -3.52 -11.81 -4.64
CA GLY A 21 -4.93 -11.58 -4.96
C GLY A 21 -5.31 -10.12 -5.22
N VAL A 22 -4.32 -9.21 -5.22
CA VAL A 22 -4.45 -7.85 -5.73
C VAL A 22 -3.72 -7.75 -7.07
N ASP A 23 -4.47 -7.53 -8.13
CA ASP A 23 -3.91 -7.17 -9.42
C ASP A 23 -3.70 -5.66 -9.51
N TYR A 24 -2.95 -5.21 -10.53
CA TYR A 24 -2.71 -3.79 -10.79
C TYR A 24 -4.00 -2.95 -10.75
N ALA A 25 -5.10 -3.44 -11.34
CA ALA A 25 -6.40 -2.74 -11.33
C ALA A 25 -6.98 -2.56 -9.91
N LYS A 26 -6.84 -3.56 -9.03
CA LYS A 26 -7.22 -3.43 -7.61
C LYS A 26 -6.29 -2.48 -6.89
N GLY A 27 -4.98 -2.59 -7.14
CA GLY A 27 -3.96 -1.67 -6.63
C GLY A 27 -4.29 -0.22 -6.97
N MET A 28 -4.75 0.04 -8.18
CA MET A 28 -5.17 1.35 -8.67
C MET A 28 -6.44 1.86 -7.97
N SER A 29 -7.40 0.96 -7.69
CA SER A 29 -8.57 1.31 -6.87
C SER A 29 -8.18 1.67 -5.43
N PHE A 30 -7.20 0.97 -4.85
CA PHE A 30 -6.68 1.32 -3.53
C PHE A 30 -5.95 2.66 -3.55
N ALA A 31 -5.11 2.89 -4.54
CA ALA A 31 -4.41 4.15 -4.73
C ALA A 31 -5.40 5.33 -4.86
N ASN A 32 -6.47 5.15 -5.62
CA ASN A 32 -7.54 6.14 -5.78
C ASN A 32 -8.35 6.34 -4.49
N ALA A 33 -8.63 5.25 -3.75
CA ALA A 33 -9.28 5.32 -2.44
C ALA A 33 -8.42 6.06 -1.40
N ILE A 34 -7.10 5.83 -1.38
CA ILE A 34 -6.15 6.56 -0.52
C ILE A 34 -6.15 8.04 -0.87
N HIS A 35 -6.14 8.38 -2.17
CA HIS A 35 -6.21 9.77 -2.61
C HIS A 35 -7.51 10.46 -2.19
N SER A 36 -8.64 9.77 -2.39
CA SER A 36 -9.96 10.35 -2.17
C SER A 36 -10.38 10.37 -0.69
N LYS A 37 -9.98 9.38 0.10
CA LYS A 37 -10.38 9.19 1.51
C LYS A 37 -9.25 9.40 2.51
N GLY A 38 -8.02 9.60 2.05
CA GLY A 38 -6.81 9.69 2.87
C GLY A 38 -6.24 8.34 3.31
N GLN A 39 -6.97 7.23 3.15
CA GLN A 39 -6.54 5.88 3.55
C GLN A 39 -7.31 4.77 2.82
N ALA A 40 -6.70 3.58 2.70
CA ALA A 40 -7.40 2.37 2.25
C ALA A 40 -6.83 1.11 2.91
N THR A 41 -7.72 0.17 3.26
CA THR A 41 -7.34 -1.15 3.78
C THR A 41 -6.96 -2.06 2.62
N VAL A 42 -5.66 -2.21 2.36
CA VAL A 42 -5.13 -3.03 1.25
C VAL A 42 -4.99 -4.52 1.59
N TRP A 43 -4.95 -4.86 2.88
CA TRP A 43 -4.80 -6.23 3.38
C TRP A 43 -5.71 -6.47 4.58
N ARG A 44 -6.32 -7.66 4.65
CA ARG A 44 -7.02 -8.18 5.84
C ARG A 44 -6.58 -9.64 6.01
N GLY A 45 -5.69 -9.90 6.96
CA GLY A 45 -5.09 -11.22 7.21
C GLY A 45 -4.10 -11.17 8.37
N ASP A 46 -3.23 -12.18 8.49
CA ASP A 46 -2.22 -12.28 9.57
C ASP A 46 -1.36 -11.01 9.70
N HIS A 47 -1.32 -10.47 10.91
CA HIS A 47 -0.63 -9.20 11.20
C HIS A 47 0.88 -9.32 10.95
N GLU A 48 1.47 -10.49 11.23
CA GLU A 48 2.89 -10.78 10.94
C GLU A 48 3.24 -10.61 9.46
N ARG A 49 2.32 -10.98 8.55
CA ARG A 49 2.55 -10.83 7.10
C ARG A 49 2.39 -9.38 6.66
N ALA A 50 1.46 -8.66 7.27
CA ALA A 50 1.24 -7.25 6.97
C ALA A 50 2.43 -6.39 7.39
N GLU A 51 3.03 -6.65 8.56
CA GLU A 51 4.19 -5.92 9.07
C GLU A 51 5.42 -6.11 8.17
N LEU A 52 5.74 -7.35 7.79
CA LEU A 52 6.87 -7.65 6.91
C LEU A 52 6.73 -7.03 5.51
N VAL A 53 5.50 -7.01 4.98
CA VAL A 53 5.21 -6.30 3.72
C VAL A 53 5.35 -4.80 3.94
N TRP A 54 4.80 -4.25 5.02
CA TRP A 54 4.88 -2.82 5.35
C TRP A 54 6.32 -2.31 5.49
N GLU A 55 7.20 -3.09 6.14
CA GLU A 55 8.62 -2.75 6.27
C GLU A 55 9.35 -2.77 4.93
N GLN A 56 9.06 -3.74 4.05
CA GLN A 56 9.63 -3.77 2.69
C GLN A 56 9.16 -2.58 1.85
N LEU A 57 7.89 -2.21 1.97
CA LEU A 57 7.31 -1.05 1.29
C LEU A 57 7.96 0.26 1.76
N LYS A 58 8.11 0.42 3.07
CA LYS A 58 8.82 1.56 3.67
C LYS A 58 10.29 1.60 3.24
N GLY A 59 10.97 0.46 3.19
CA GLY A 59 12.34 0.35 2.70
C GLY A 59 12.48 0.71 1.22
N ALA A 60 11.42 0.52 0.43
CA ALA A 60 11.33 0.94 -0.97
C ALA A 60 10.99 2.43 -1.16
N GLY A 61 10.83 3.21 -0.08
CA GLY A 61 10.49 4.63 -0.14
C GLY A 61 9.00 4.94 -0.23
N LEU A 62 8.12 3.96 0.05
CA LEU A 62 6.68 4.20 0.04
C LEU A 62 6.21 4.94 1.30
N THR A 63 5.36 5.94 1.12
CA THR A 63 4.64 6.60 2.21
C THR A 63 3.53 5.69 2.68
N MET A 64 3.80 4.96 3.76
CA MET A 64 2.86 4.01 4.32
C MET A 64 2.02 4.66 5.43
N ALA A 65 0.71 4.45 5.39
CA ALA A 65 -0.14 4.72 6.55
C ALA A 65 0.27 3.78 7.70
N PRO A 66 0.18 4.22 8.97
CA PRO A 66 0.45 3.34 10.10
C PRO A 66 -0.43 2.10 9.99
N LEU A 67 0.15 0.91 10.20
CA LEU A 67 -0.64 -0.28 10.45
C LEU A 67 -1.54 0.07 11.63
N ALA A 68 -2.85 -0.05 11.46
CA ALA A 68 -3.79 0.17 12.55
C ALA A 68 -3.49 -0.92 13.59
N ASP A 69 -2.69 -0.54 14.60
CA ASP A 69 -2.66 -1.23 15.87
C ASP A 69 -4.10 -1.22 16.39
N GLY A 70 -4.57 -2.40 16.81
CA GLY A 70 -5.99 -2.68 17.07
C GLY A 70 -6.70 -1.68 17.97
#